data_AF-A0A0V0H9Q2-F1
#
_entry.id   AF-A0A0V0H9Q2-F1
#
_cell.length_a   1.000
_cell.length_b   1.000
_cell.length_c   1.000
_cell.angle_alpha   90.00
_cell.angle_beta   90.00
_cell.angle_gamma   90.00
#
_symmetry.space_group_name_H-M   'P 1'
#
loop_
_entity.id
_entity.type
_entity.pdbx_description
1 polymer ?
#
loop_
_entity_poly.entity_id
_entity_poly.type
_entity_poly.pdbx_seq_one_letter_code
_entity_poly.pdbx_strand_id
1 'polypeptide(L)'
;MLSWNKWNQTMSLRLRLNLGFSMFVLCLMVTPIVDWINWDQNGTKVKSNATYCVVVVSVVVCGLADGLIGGSLIGSAGKLPKQYMQAIFAGTASSGVLICILRIITKVSLPHTPHGLKTSAHFYFIISTTVLIVCIICCNLLYKLPIMQQHYTHLVQDFLPCSRHKLRDVARTIKCPAFGIFAIYTVTLSIFPGFLAENLESSVFKDWYPILLITIYNVADFVGKSFTALYVVKSTSKATWGCVARLLFYPLFTACL
;
A
#
# COMPACT_ATOMS: atom_id res chain seq x y z
N MET A 1 11.73 3.10 -36.98
CA MET A 1 10.63 2.45 -36.23
C MET A 1 10.90 2.19 -34.74
N LEU A 2 12.15 2.25 -34.23
CA LEU A 2 12.43 2.05 -32.78
C LEU A 2 11.89 3.15 -31.85
N SER A 3 11.75 4.40 -32.33
CA SER A 3 11.30 5.55 -31.53
C SER A 3 9.85 5.41 -31.05
N TRP A 4 8.96 4.94 -31.93
CA TRP A 4 7.53 4.82 -31.63
C TRP A 4 7.27 3.79 -30.52
N ASN A 5 8.00 2.67 -30.52
CA ASN A 5 7.81 1.61 -29.54
C ASN A 5 8.31 2.02 -28.13
N LYS A 6 9.42 2.80 -28.07
CA LYS A 6 9.93 3.37 -26.81
C LYS A 6 8.99 4.43 -26.23
N TRP A 7 8.42 5.28 -27.09
CA TRP A 7 7.45 6.29 -26.68
C TRP A 7 6.14 5.65 -26.20
N ASN A 8 5.66 4.62 -26.91
CA ASN A 8 4.45 3.88 -26.55
C ASN A 8 4.60 3.15 -25.19
N GLN A 9 5.76 2.53 -24.91
CA GLN A 9 6.01 1.88 -23.62
C GLN A 9 6.09 2.88 -22.46
N THR A 10 6.72 4.04 -22.65
CA THR A 10 6.86 5.07 -21.60
C THR A 10 5.53 5.78 -21.33
N MET A 11 4.76 6.05 -22.39
CA MET A 11 3.38 6.55 -22.28
C MET A 11 2.48 5.53 -21.59
N SER A 12 2.64 4.22 -21.87
CA SER A 12 1.86 3.18 -21.20
C SER A 12 2.08 3.13 -19.68
N LEU A 13 3.31 3.38 -19.21
CA LEU A 13 3.62 3.36 -17.77
C LEU A 13 3.07 4.59 -17.06
N ARG A 14 3.27 5.79 -17.63
CA ARG A 14 2.70 7.04 -17.09
C ARG A 14 1.17 6.97 -17.06
N LEU A 15 0.57 6.43 -18.13
CA LEU A 15 -0.87 6.20 -18.21
C LEU A 15 -1.34 5.25 -17.10
N ARG A 16 -0.66 4.12 -16.88
CA ARG A 16 -1.01 3.16 -15.80
C ARG A 16 -0.94 3.79 -14.41
N LEU A 17 0.09 4.58 -14.14
CA LEU A 17 0.25 5.26 -12.85
C LEU A 17 -0.81 6.35 -12.65
N ASN A 18 -1.00 7.23 -13.64
CA ASN A 18 -2.01 8.27 -13.57
C ASN A 18 -3.42 7.67 -13.46
N LEU A 19 -3.71 6.60 -14.20
CA LEU A 19 -4.96 5.85 -14.10
C LEU A 19 -5.19 5.31 -12.68
N GLY A 20 -4.18 4.67 -12.09
CA GLY A 20 -4.28 4.16 -10.72
C GLY A 20 -4.48 5.26 -9.68
N PHE A 21 -3.76 6.38 -9.78
CA PHE A 21 -3.96 7.49 -8.85
C PHE A 21 -5.32 8.17 -9.03
N SER A 22 -5.80 8.32 -10.27
CA SER A 22 -7.15 8.79 -10.53
C SER A 22 -8.22 7.85 -9.95
N MET A 23 -8.03 6.53 -10.06
CA MET A 23 -8.91 5.55 -9.40
C MET A 23 -8.93 5.74 -7.87
N PHE A 24 -7.79 5.99 -7.23
CA PHE A 24 -7.74 6.26 -5.79
C PHE A 24 -8.48 7.54 -5.39
N VAL A 25 -8.29 8.63 -6.13
CA VAL A 25 -9.00 9.89 -5.87
C VAL A 25 -10.50 9.70 -6.00
N LEU A 26 -10.96 9.03 -7.06
CA LEU A 26 -12.39 8.73 -7.26
C LEU A 26 -12.95 7.90 -6.10
N CYS A 27 -12.24 6.86 -5.67
CA CYS A 27 -12.69 6.01 -4.57
C CYS A 27 -12.72 6.75 -3.22
N LEU A 28 -11.72 7.59 -2.92
CA LEU A 28 -11.74 8.39 -1.69
C LEU A 28 -12.88 9.41 -1.67
N MET A 29 -13.32 9.92 -2.82
CA MET A 29 -14.47 10.81 -2.91
C MET A 29 -15.82 10.11 -2.73
N VAL A 30 -15.92 8.78 -2.91
CA VAL A 30 -17.18 8.05 -2.73
C VAL A 30 -17.75 8.24 -1.32
N THR A 31 -16.92 8.10 -0.29
CA THR A 31 -17.37 8.18 1.11
C THR A 31 -17.97 9.55 1.48
N PRO A 32 -17.30 10.70 1.24
CA PRO A 32 -17.88 12.00 1.51
C PRO A 32 -19.09 12.32 0.62
N ILE A 33 -19.13 11.85 -0.63
CA ILE A 33 -20.29 12.03 -1.53
C ILE A 33 -21.51 11.29 -0.99
N VAL A 34 -21.35 10.03 -0.58
CA VAL A 34 -22.44 9.23 -0.01
C VAL A 34 -22.95 9.87 1.28
N ASP A 35 -22.05 10.39 2.13
CA ASP A 35 -22.41 11.09 3.36
C ASP A 35 -23.15 12.42 3.10
N TRP A 36 -22.78 13.15 2.03
CA TRP A 36 -23.47 14.36 1.58
C TRP A 36 -24.88 14.08 1.06
N ILE A 37 -25.03 13.06 0.20
CA ILE A 37 -26.33 12.66 -0.36
C ILE A 37 -27.29 12.21 0.74
N ASN A 38 -26.78 11.46 1.72
CA ASN A 38 -27.58 11.00 2.86
C ASN A 38 -28.00 12.12 3.81
N TRP A 39 -27.25 13.22 3.87
CA TRP A 39 -27.61 14.40 4.67
C TRP A 39 -28.77 15.19 4.03
N ASP A 40 -28.78 15.31 2.70
CA ASP A 40 -29.80 16.07 1.95
C ASP A 40 -31.17 15.36 1.95
N GLN A 41 -31.20 14.03 1.92
CA GLN A 41 -32.43 13.23 1.87
C GLN A 41 -33.06 12.91 3.23
N ASN A 42 -33.18 13.89 4.13
CA ASN A 42 -33.65 13.72 5.52
C ASN A 42 -35.09 13.14 5.69
N GLY A 43 -35.75 12.65 4.61
CA GLY A 43 -37.05 11.97 4.61
C GLY A 43 -37.11 10.59 3.92
N THR A 44 -36.16 10.23 3.05
CA THR A 44 -36.10 8.91 2.38
C THR A 44 -34.85 8.19 2.82
N LYS A 45 -34.98 7.27 3.78
CA LYS A 45 -33.89 6.38 4.20
C LYS A 45 -33.38 5.60 2.99
N VAL A 46 -32.30 6.07 2.37
CA VAL A 46 -31.48 5.26 1.46
C VAL A 46 -31.19 3.95 2.20
N LYS A 47 -31.56 2.82 1.58
CA LYS A 47 -31.45 1.49 2.20
C LYS A 47 -30.01 1.31 2.65
N SER A 48 -29.76 1.20 3.96
CA SER A 48 -28.41 1.10 4.56
C SER A 48 -27.50 0.09 3.83
N ASN A 49 -28.11 -0.98 3.31
CA ASN A 49 -27.45 -2.01 2.52
C ASN A 49 -26.84 -1.49 1.21
N ALA A 50 -27.48 -0.52 0.53
CA ALA A 50 -26.99 0.07 -0.71
C ALA A 50 -25.74 0.93 -0.46
N THR A 51 -25.76 1.77 0.58
CA THR A 51 -24.60 2.57 1.01
C THR A 51 -23.42 1.67 1.38
N TYR A 52 -23.66 0.61 2.16
CA TYR A 52 -22.63 -0.37 2.50
C TYR A 52 -22.04 -1.03 1.25
N CYS A 53 -22.88 -1.49 0.32
CA CYS A 53 -22.44 -2.12 -0.93
C CYS A 53 -21.55 -1.18 -1.76
N VAL A 54 -21.94 0.10 -1.89
CA VAL A 54 -21.17 1.11 -2.62
C VAL A 54 -19.78 1.32 -2.00
N VAL A 55 -19.70 1.43 -0.67
CA VAL A 55 -18.42 1.58 0.04
C VAL A 55 -17.54 0.35 -0.15
N VAL A 56 -18.09 -0.87 -0.01
CA VAL A 56 -17.35 -2.12 -0.21
C VAL A 56 -16.82 -2.23 -1.63
N VAL A 57 -17.63 -1.93 -2.64
CA VAL A 57 -17.20 -1.92 -4.05
C VAL A 57 -16.07 -0.90 -4.26
N SER A 58 -16.17 0.29 -3.65
CA SER A 58 -15.11 1.29 -3.73
C SER A 58 -13.80 0.80 -3.11
N VAL A 59 -13.84 0.05 -1.99
CA VAL A 59 -12.65 -0.56 -1.38
C VAL A 59 -12.02 -1.61 -2.30
N VAL A 60 -12.82 -2.41 -3.02
CA VAL A 60 -12.31 -3.35 -4.03
C VAL A 60 -11.58 -2.61 -5.15
N VAL A 61 -12.16 -1.50 -5.64
CA VAL A 61 -11.52 -0.67 -6.67
C VAL A 61 -10.23 -0.03 -6.17
N CYS A 62 -10.16 0.41 -4.90
CA CYS A 62 -8.91 0.84 -4.26
C CYS A 62 -7.85 -0.25 -4.30
N GLY A 63 -8.21 -1.52 -4.03
CA GLY A 63 -7.27 -2.64 -4.11
C GLY A 63 -6.73 -2.88 -5.53
N LEU A 64 -7.58 -2.72 -6.54
CA LEU A 64 -7.15 -2.79 -7.95
C LEU A 64 -6.22 -1.63 -8.31
N ALA A 65 -6.53 -0.41 -7.84
CA ALA A 65 -5.69 0.76 -8.03
C ALA A 65 -4.32 0.60 -7.37
N ASP A 66 -4.27 0.06 -6.16
CA ASP A 66 -3.04 -0.27 -5.43
C ASP A 66 -2.19 -1.27 -6.22
N GLY A 67 -2.79 -2.34 -6.73
CA GLY A 67 -2.10 -3.33 -7.57
C GLY A 67 -1.53 -2.73 -8.86
N LEU A 68 -2.27 -1.82 -9.51
CA LEU A 68 -1.81 -1.12 -10.70
C LEU A 68 -0.62 -0.20 -10.40
N ILE A 69 -0.67 0.58 -9.32
CA ILE A 69 0.39 1.52 -8.93
C ILE A 69 1.61 0.76 -8.41
N GLY A 70 1.42 -0.12 -7.43
CA GLY A 70 2.48 -0.93 -6.84
C GLY A 70 3.20 -1.77 -7.89
N GLY A 71 2.46 -2.46 -8.76
CA GLY A 71 3.05 -3.24 -9.86
C GLY A 71 3.83 -2.38 -10.84
N SER A 72 3.34 -1.19 -11.18
CA SER A 72 4.01 -0.26 -12.09
C SER A 72 5.26 0.37 -11.48
N LEU A 73 5.20 0.79 -10.21
CA LEU A 73 6.32 1.38 -9.47
C LEU A 73 7.43 0.36 -9.25
N ILE A 74 7.12 -0.82 -8.70
CA ILE A 74 8.11 -1.86 -8.43
C ILE A 74 8.70 -2.40 -9.74
N GLY A 75 7.86 -2.59 -10.78
CA GLY A 75 8.33 -3.03 -12.09
C GLY A 75 9.25 -2.01 -12.78
N SER A 76 9.01 -0.71 -12.57
CA SER A 76 9.90 0.35 -13.05
C SER A 76 11.18 0.44 -12.21
N ALA A 77 11.07 0.33 -10.89
CA ALA A 77 12.19 0.36 -9.95
C ALA A 77 13.14 -0.83 -10.09
N GLY A 78 12.65 -1.99 -10.52
CA GLY A 78 13.47 -3.18 -10.78
C GLY A 78 14.48 -2.98 -11.92
N LYS A 79 14.29 -1.95 -12.74
CA LYS A 79 15.23 -1.52 -13.79
C LYS A 79 16.30 -0.55 -13.27
N LEU A 80 16.08 0.02 -12.09
CA LEU A 80 16.97 1.01 -11.50
C LEU A 80 17.89 0.34 -10.47
N PRO A 81 19.01 0.99 -10.10
CA PRO A 81 19.86 0.52 -9.02
C PRO A 81 19.07 0.22 -7.73
N LYS A 82 19.55 -0.77 -6.96
CA LYS A 82 18.92 -1.26 -5.73
C LYS A 82 18.48 -0.17 -4.72
N GLN A 83 19.15 0.97 -4.71
CA GLN A 83 18.84 2.12 -3.85
C GLN A 83 17.43 2.68 -4.11
N TYR A 84 17.00 2.72 -5.38
CA TYR A 84 15.67 3.23 -5.73
C TYR A 84 14.55 2.25 -5.34
N MET A 85 14.79 0.96 -5.51
CA MET A 85 13.88 -0.09 -5.04
C MET A 85 13.68 0.02 -3.52
N GLN A 86 14.78 0.18 -2.80
CA GLN A 86 14.76 0.32 -1.36
C GLN A 86 14.05 1.61 -0.91
N ALA A 87 14.25 2.72 -1.60
CA ALA A 87 13.54 3.98 -1.34
C ALA A 87 12.03 3.83 -1.51
N ILE A 88 11.57 3.07 -2.53
CA ILE A 88 10.15 2.79 -2.74
C ILE A 88 9.57 1.96 -1.59
N PHE A 89 10.24 0.86 -1.20
CA PHE A 89 9.76 0.03 -0.09
C PHE A 89 9.78 0.75 1.27
N ALA A 90 10.79 1.58 1.53
CA ALA A 90 10.84 2.44 2.70
C ALA A 90 9.72 3.50 2.68
N GLY A 91 9.47 4.11 1.51
CA GLY A 91 8.38 5.04 1.28
C GLY A 91 7.01 4.43 1.61
N THR A 92 6.73 3.22 1.12
CA THR A 92 5.48 2.49 1.43
C THR A 92 5.29 2.24 2.93
N ALA A 93 6.36 1.95 3.68
CA ALA A 93 6.23 1.79 5.13
C ALA A 93 6.08 3.12 5.87
N SER A 94 6.80 4.15 5.42
CA SER A 94 6.68 5.50 6.02
C SER A 94 5.26 6.09 5.87
N SER A 95 4.57 5.81 4.76
CA SER A 95 3.18 6.26 4.59
C SER A 95 2.24 5.61 5.61
N GLY A 96 2.47 4.34 5.97
CA GLY A 96 1.75 3.67 7.06
C GLY A 96 1.92 4.36 8.40
N VAL A 97 3.15 4.77 8.75
CA VAL A 97 3.44 5.54 9.97
C VAL A 97 2.74 6.91 9.93
N LEU A 98 2.79 7.61 8.79
CA LEU A 98 2.12 8.90 8.59
C LEU A 98 0.60 8.80 8.78
N ILE A 99 -0.03 7.75 8.24
CA ILE A 99 -1.47 7.48 8.42
C ILE A 99 -1.78 7.20 9.90
N CYS A 100 -0.91 6.48 10.62
CA CYS A 100 -1.09 6.25 12.05
C CYS A 100 -1.03 7.54 12.86
N ILE A 101 -0.05 8.41 12.57
CA ILE A 101 0.06 9.74 13.21
C ILE A 101 -1.20 10.55 12.95
N LEU A 102 -1.67 10.60 11.69
CA LEU A 102 -2.90 11.29 11.33
C LEU A 102 -4.09 10.72 12.11
N ARG A 103 -4.21 9.38 12.20
CA ARG A 103 -5.30 8.71 12.95
C ARG A 103 -5.27 9.03 14.45
N ILE A 104 -4.09 9.11 15.06
CA ILE A 104 -3.92 9.49 16.47
C ILE A 104 -4.36 10.95 16.65
N ILE A 105 -3.87 11.88 15.81
CA ILE A 105 -4.23 13.30 15.87
C ILE A 105 -5.73 13.48 15.72
N THR A 106 -6.35 12.85 14.72
CA THR A 106 -7.79 12.93 14.47
C THR A 106 -8.60 12.41 15.67
N LYS A 107 -8.12 11.37 16.35
CA LYS A 107 -8.79 10.83 17.54
C LYS A 107 -8.61 11.70 18.79
N VAL A 108 -7.43 12.29 19.01
CA VAL A 108 -7.17 13.18 20.15
C VAL A 108 -7.94 14.49 20.03
N SER A 109 -8.02 15.05 18.82
CA SER A 109 -8.50 16.41 18.59
C SER A 109 -10.03 16.55 18.63
N LEU A 110 -10.82 15.46 18.66
CA LEU A 110 -12.29 15.56 18.55
C LEU A 110 -13.03 14.76 19.66
N PRO A 111 -14.11 15.34 20.24
CA PRO A 111 -14.91 14.67 21.26
C PRO A 111 -15.66 13.45 20.70
N HIS A 112 -15.95 12.47 21.56
CA HIS A 112 -16.64 11.20 21.27
C HIS A 112 -18.13 11.36 20.88
N THR A 113 -18.49 12.36 20.07
CA THR A 113 -19.85 12.56 19.54
C THR A 113 -19.94 12.09 18.08
N PRO A 114 -21.09 11.54 17.65
CA PRO A 114 -21.26 11.05 16.27
C PRO A 114 -21.06 12.16 15.22
N HIS A 115 -21.41 13.40 15.58
CA HIS A 115 -21.15 14.57 14.73
C HIS A 115 -19.66 14.92 14.65
N GLY A 116 -18.91 14.78 15.76
CA GLY A 116 -17.46 14.97 15.78
C GLY A 116 -16.73 13.91 14.94
N LEU A 117 -17.15 12.65 15.01
CA LEU A 117 -16.54 11.57 14.23
C LEU A 117 -16.70 11.78 12.72
N LYS A 118 -17.89 12.22 12.28
CA LYS A 118 -18.20 12.58 10.89
C LYS A 118 -17.35 13.76 10.41
N THR A 119 -17.23 14.83 11.19
CA THR A 119 -16.34 15.95 10.88
C THR A 119 -14.87 15.51 10.78
N SER A 120 -14.43 14.60 11.65
CA SER A 120 -13.06 14.04 11.60
C SER A 120 -12.80 13.24 10.32
N ALA A 121 -13.79 12.46 9.87
CA ALA A 121 -13.71 11.71 8.62
C ALA A 121 -13.57 12.65 7.42
N HIS A 122 -14.33 13.75 7.39
CA HIS A 122 -14.19 14.78 6.36
C HIS A 122 -12.78 15.38 6.31
N PHE A 123 -12.19 15.75 7.46
CA PHE A 123 -10.81 16.22 7.51
C PHE A 123 -9.81 15.18 6.99
N TYR A 124 -9.98 13.90 7.37
CA TYR A 124 -9.13 12.81 6.88
C TYR A 124 -9.21 12.66 5.36
N PHE A 125 -10.40 12.68 4.78
CA PHE A 125 -10.59 12.54 3.34
C PHE A 125 -10.03 13.75 2.56
N ILE A 126 -10.18 14.97 3.09
CA ILE A 126 -9.61 16.18 2.47
C ILE A 126 -8.08 16.10 2.44
N ILE A 127 -7.45 15.85 3.59
CA ILE A 127 -5.99 15.75 3.70
C ILE A 127 -5.46 14.63 2.79
N SER A 128 -6.11 13.46 2.80
CA SER A 128 -5.71 12.32 1.95
C SER A 128 -5.81 12.66 0.46
N THR A 129 -6.84 13.38 0.05
CA THR A 129 -7.03 13.80 -1.35
C THR A 129 -5.96 14.80 -1.78
N THR A 130 -5.62 15.78 -0.93
CA THR A 130 -4.52 16.71 -1.20
C THR A 130 -3.19 15.97 -1.36
N VAL A 131 -2.90 15.02 -0.46
CA VAL A 131 -1.68 14.18 -0.55
C VAL A 131 -1.65 13.40 -1.87
N LEU A 132 -2.78 12.80 -2.29
CA LEU A 132 -2.85 12.09 -3.57
C LEU A 132 -2.61 13.01 -4.78
N ILE A 133 -3.17 14.22 -4.78
CA ILE A 133 -2.94 15.20 -5.86
C ILE A 133 -1.45 15.57 -5.92
N VAL A 134 -0.81 15.80 -4.77
CA VAL A 134 0.63 16.04 -4.71
C VAL A 134 1.42 14.83 -5.21
N CYS A 135 1.01 13.60 -4.87
CA CYS A 135 1.61 12.37 -5.40
C CYS A 135 1.49 12.28 -6.93
N ILE A 136 0.35 12.66 -7.52
CA ILE A 136 0.16 12.70 -8.98
C ILE A 136 1.14 13.68 -9.62
N ILE A 137 1.23 14.90 -9.08
CA ILE A 137 2.13 15.95 -9.60
C ILE A 137 3.59 15.47 -9.49
N CYS A 138 3.98 14.97 -8.32
CA CYS A 138 5.32 14.46 -8.05
C CYS A 138 5.69 13.29 -8.97
N CYS A 139 4.78 12.34 -9.19
CA CYS A 139 5.00 11.25 -10.13
C CYS A 139 5.18 11.75 -11.55
N ASN A 140 4.32 12.66 -12.04
CA ASN A 140 4.46 13.22 -13.38
C ASN A 140 5.76 14.02 -13.55
N LEU A 141 6.20 14.74 -12.51
CA LEU A 141 7.47 15.46 -12.51
C LEU A 141 8.66 14.50 -12.51
N LEU A 142 8.63 13.45 -11.68
CA LEU A 142 9.67 12.42 -11.59
C LEU A 142 9.98 11.82 -12.97
N TYR A 143 8.94 11.56 -13.77
CA TYR A 143 9.13 11.03 -15.12
C TYR A 143 9.61 12.05 -16.15
N LYS A 144 9.42 13.36 -15.91
CA LYS A 144 10.01 14.42 -16.74
C LYS A 144 11.48 14.68 -16.43
N LEU A 145 12.00 14.18 -15.31
CA LEU A 145 13.41 14.38 -14.98
C LEU A 145 14.33 13.66 -15.99
N PRO A 146 15.37 14.35 -16.50
CA PRO A 146 16.26 13.80 -17.52
C PRO A 146 17.00 12.55 -17.04
N ILE A 147 17.27 12.45 -15.74
CA ILE A 147 17.94 11.31 -15.10
C ILE A 147 17.13 10.02 -15.30
N MET A 148 15.82 10.06 -15.08
CA MET A 148 14.93 8.91 -15.27
C MET A 148 14.87 8.49 -16.74
N GLN A 149 14.80 9.47 -17.65
CA GLN A 149 14.75 9.21 -19.08
C GLN A 149 16.05 8.62 -19.62
N GLN A 150 17.19 9.08 -19.11
CA GLN A 150 18.52 8.61 -19.53
C GLN A 150 18.79 7.17 -19.05
N HIS A 151 18.47 6.85 -17.78
CA HIS A 151 18.59 5.48 -17.26
C HIS A 151 17.66 4.51 -18.01
N TYR A 152 16.42 4.92 -18.27
CA TYR A 152 15.47 4.09 -19.01
C TYR A 152 15.91 3.85 -20.46
N THR A 153 16.49 4.84 -21.12
CA THR A 153 16.92 4.74 -22.52
C THR A 153 18.13 3.81 -22.69
N HIS A 154 19.10 3.87 -21.79
CA HIS A 154 20.25 2.96 -21.78
C HIS A 154 19.84 1.51 -21.50
N LEU A 155 18.98 1.29 -20.51
CA LEU A 155 18.59 -0.07 -20.11
C LEU A 155 17.65 -0.76 -21.11
N VAL A 156 16.80 0.00 -21.82
CA VAL A 156 15.91 -0.58 -22.86
C VAL A 156 16.69 -1.07 -24.09
N GLN A 157 17.88 -0.52 -24.34
CA GLN A 157 18.72 -0.94 -25.47
C GLN A 157 19.28 -2.36 -25.28
N ASP A 158 19.55 -2.77 -24.03
CA ASP A 158 20.16 -4.07 -23.71
C ASP A 158 19.15 -5.23 -23.59
N PHE A 159 17.84 -4.95 -23.57
CA PHE A 159 16.82 -5.92 -23.11
C PHE A 159 15.81 -6.47 -24.14
N LEU A 160 16.03 -6.33 -25.46
CA LEU A 160 15.21 -7.06 -26.46
C LEU A 160 16.02 -8.16 -27.16
N PRO A 161 15.50 -9.40 -27.34
CA PRO A 161 14.12 -9.86 -27.17
C PRO A 161 13.90 -10.69 -25.88
N CYS A 162 12.73 -10.52 -25.25
CA CYS A 162 12.26 -11.40 -24.17
C CYS A 162 11.94 -12.80 -24.73
N SER A 163 12.92 -13.70 -24.73
CA SER A 163 12.69 -15.13 -24.92
C SER A 163 11.96 -15.69 -23.69
N ARG A 164 10.85 -16.41 -23.90
CA ARG A 164 10.06 -17.08 -22.83
C ARG A 164 10.91 -17.95 -21.89
N HIS A 165 12.04 -18.48 -22.35
CA HIS A 165 12.98 -19.22 -21.52
C HIS A 165 13.52 -18.39 -20.34
N LYS A 166 13.86 -17.11 -20.58
CA LYS A 166 14.40 -16.22 -19.52
C LYS A 166 13.40 -16.01 -18.37
N LEU A 167 12.09 -15.96 -18.65
CA LEU A 167 11.07 -15.79 -17.61
C LEU A 167 10.93 -17.04 -16.73
N ARG A 168 10.98 -18.24 -17.34
CA ARG A 168 10.92 -19.51 -16.58
C ARG A 168 12.13 -19.67 -15.67
N ASP A 169 13.30 -19.25 -16.14
CA ASP A 169 14.55 -19.34 -15.37
C ASP A 169 14.57 -18.34 -14.22
N VAL A 170 14.14 -17.08 -14.46
CA VAL A 170 13.93 -16.09 -13.37
C VAL A 170 12.92 -16.61 -12.37
N ALA A 171 11.78 -17.14 -12.83
CA ALA A 171 10.76 -17.71 -11.96
C ALA A 171 11.28 -18.88 -11.12
N ARG A 172 12.20 -19.71 -11.64
CA ARG A 172 12.88 -20.78 -10.87
C ARG A 172 13.83 -20.23 -9.81
N THR A 173 14.57 -19.17 -10.12
CA THR A 173 15.52 -18.56 -9.18
C THR A 173 14.82 -17.89 -8.00
N ILE A 174 13.67 -17.24 -8.22
CA ILE A 174 12.98 -16.46 -7.17
C ILE A 174 11.99 -17.27 -6.32
N LYS A 175 11.79 -18.57 -6.58
CA LYS A 175 10.77 -19.38 -5.89
C LYS A 175 10.90 -19.36 -4.37
N CYS A 176 12.11 -19.59 -3.86
CA CYS A 176 12.35 -19.65 -2.42
C CYS A 176 12.13 -18.29 -1.72
N PRO A 177 12.65 -17.16 -2.23
CA PRO A 177 12.27 -15.83 -1.74
C PRO A 177 10.77 -15.56 -1.80
N ALA A 178 10.13 -15.86 -2.94
CA ALA A 178 8.71 -15.61 -3.15
C ALA A 178 7.85 -16.39 -2.14
N PHE A 179 8.20 -17.65 -1.90
CA PHE A 179 7.55 -18.47 -0.88
C PHE A 179 7.75 -17.90 0.53
N GLY A 180 8.96 -17.46 0.87
CA GLY A 180 9.23 -16.83 2.17
C GLY A 180 8.41 -15.56 2.40
N ILE A 181 8.32 -14.70 1.38
CA ILE A 181 7.50 -13.48 1.40
C ILE A 181 6.01 -13.84 1.54
N PHE A 182 5.53 -14.78 0.73
CA PHE A 182 4.14 -15.25 0.79
C PHE A 182 3.78 -15.78 2.18
N ALA A 183 4.62 -16.63 2.76
CA ALA A 183 4.43 -17.15 4.11
C ALA A 183 4.38 -16.03 5.16
N ILE A 184 5.31 -15.06 5.10
CA ILE A 184 5.32 -13.91 6.02
C ILE A 184 4.01 -13.12 5.93
N TYR A 185 3.60 -12.73 4.73
CA TYR A 185 2.38 -11.94 4.55
C TYR A 185 1.13 -12.72 4.96
N THR A 186 1.07 -14.02 4.68
CA THR A 186 -0.05 -14.88 5.11
C THR A 186 -0.16 -14.94 6.63
N VAL A 187 0.94 -15.23 7.33
CA VAL A 187 0.98 -15.25 8.80
C VAL A 187 0.54 -13.90 9.35
N THR A 188 1.14 -12.83 8.85
CA THR A 188 0.91 -11.48 9.35
C THR A 188 -0.54 -11.05 9.13
N LEU A 189 -1.08 -11.19 7.91
CA LEU A 189 -2.44 -10.74 7.56
C LEU A 189 -3.55 -11.57 8.22
N SER A 190 -3.27 -12.83 8.56
CA SER A 190 -4.25 -13.66 9.28
C SER A 190 -4.43 -13.26 10.75
N ILE A 191 -3.36 -12.74 11.38
CA ILE A 191 -3.36 -12.35 12.79
C ILE A 191 -3.72 -10.86 12.90
N PHE A 192 -3.04 -10.02 12.11
CA PHE A 192 -3.21 -8.56 12.10
C PHE A 192 -3.68 -8.07 10.73
N PRO A 193 -4.60 -7.08 10.62
CA PRO A 193 -5.26 -6.34 11.69
C PRO A 193 -6.61 -6.92 12.13
N GLY A 194 -7.20 -7.86 11.36
CA GLY A 194 -8.58 -8.32 11.57
C GLY A 194 -8.79 -8.99 12.93
N PHE A 195 -8.06 -10.08 13.19
CA PHE A 195 -8.25 -10.86 14.41
C PHE A 195 -7.93 -10.05 15.68
N LEU A 196 -6.82 -9.31 15.67
CA LEU A 196 -6.38 -8.46 16.80
C LEU A 196 -7.29 -7.26 17.09
N ALA A 197 -7.98 -6.71 16.09
CA ALA A 197 -8.87 -5.56 16.29
C ALA A 197 -10.26 -5.95 16.83
N GLU A 198 -10.71 -7.18 16.57
CA GLU A 198 -12.04 -7.66 16.94
C GLU A 198 -12.05 -8.46 18.26
N ASN A 199 -11.01 -9.27 18.52
CA ASN A 199 -11.07 -10.27 19.60
C ASN A 199 -10.31 -9.88 20.89
N LEU A 200 -9.57 -8.78 20.91
CA LEU A 200 -8.76 -8.37 22.06
C LEU A 200 -9.28 -7.07 22.65
N GLU A 201 -10.32 -7.16 23.47
CA GLU A 201 -10.79 -6.07 24.32
C GLU A 201 -9.87 -5.93 25.54
N SER A 202 -8.93 -4.98 25.51
CA SER A 202 -8.18 -4.62 26.71
C SER A 202 -9.02 -3.70 27.59
N SER A 203 -9.28 -4.10 28.83
CA SER A 203 -9.98 -3.29 29.83
C SER A 203 -9.28 -1.95 30.12
N VAL A 204 -7.96 -1.87 29.89
CA VAL A 204 -7.12 -0.69 30.15
C VAL A 204 -7.12 0.29 28.98
N PHE A 205 -7.01 -0.20 27.74
CA PHE A 205 -6.84 0.67 26.56
C PHE A 205 -8.08 0.79 25.66
N LYS A 206 -9.12 -0.04 25.83
CA LYS A 206 -10.39 0.00 25.06
C LYS A 206 -10.17 0.33 23.57
N ASP A 207 -10.76 1.42 23.08
CA ASP A 207 -10.68 1.87 21.68
C ASP A 207 -9.27 2.31 21.23
N TRP A 208 -8.34 2.57 22.16
CA TRP A 208 -6.96 2.95 21.84
C TRP A 208 -6.09 1.74 21.50
N TYR A 209 -6.47 0.54 21.96
CA TYR A 209 -5.69 -0.67 21.77
C TYR A 209 -5.45 -0.99 20.28
N PRO A 210 -6.46 -1.03 19.40
CA PRO A 210 -6.22 -1.30 17.98
C PRO A 210 -5.35 -0.24 17.30
N ILE A 211 -5.48 1.02 17.71
CA ILE A 211 -4.73 2.13 17.11
C ILE A 211 -3.25 2.04 17.48
N LEU A 212 -2.95 1.81 18.75
CA LEU A 212 -1.57 1.62 19.22
C LEU A 212 -0.94 0.39 18.57
N LEU A 213 -1.69 -0.71 18.44
CA LEU A 213 -1.20 -1.94 17.83
C LEU A 213 -0.89 -1.76 16.34
N ILE A 214 -1.77 -1.10 15.59
CA ILE A 214 -1.53 -0.72 14.19
C ILE A 214 -0.32 0.22 14.08
N THR A 215 -0.15 1.13 15.03
CA THR A 215 0.99 2.07 15.04
C THR A 215 2.31 1.33 15.27
N ILE A 216 2.39 0.46 16.27
CA ILE A 216 3.58 -0.35 16.55
C ILE A 216 3.93 -1.22 15.36
N TYR A 217 2.93 -1.86 14.72
CA TYR A 217 3.14 -2.64 13.51
C TYR A 217 3.77 -1.80 12.38
N ASN A 218 3.18 -0.65 12.06
CA ASN A 218 3.68 0.21 10.98
C ASN A 218 5.07 0.79 11.28
N VAL A 219 5.36 1.13 12.54
CA VAL A 219 6.70 1.57 12.95
C VAL A 219 7.71 0.44 12.82
N ALA A 220 7.38 -0.77 13.28
CA ALA A 220 8.25 -1.93 13.14
C ALA A 220 8.49 -2.30 11.68
N ASP A 221 7.48 -2.21 10.82
CA ASP A 221 7.61 -2.42 9.37
C ASP A 221 8.52 -1.37 8.71
N PHE A 222 8.38 -0.10 9.11
CA PHE A 222 9.25 0.98 8.64
C PHE A 222 10.70 0.79 9.07
N VAL A 223 10.95 0.47 10.34
CA VAL A 223 12.29 0.17 10.85
C VAL A 223 12.87 -1.04 10.13
N GLY A 224 12.10 -2.11 9.97
CA GLY A 224 12.53 -3.32 9.29
C GLY A 224 12.94 -3.10 7.82
N LYS A 225 12.10 -2.39 7.05
CA LYS A 225 12.41 -2.07 5.64
C LYS A 225 13.54 -1.06 5.51
N SER A 226 13.64 -0.09 6.41
CA SER A 226 14.74 0.88 6.42
C SER A 226 16.07 0.23 6.81
N PHE A 227 16.07 -0.75 7.71
CA PHE A 227 17.27 -1.47 8.12
C PHE A 227 17.94 -2.23 6.96
N THR A 228 17.17 -2.65 5.96
CA THR A 228 17.72 -3.27 4.74
C THR A 228 18.64 -2.34 3.92
N ALA A 229 18.63 -1.03 4.20
CA ALA A 229 19.61 -0.07 3.68
C ALA A 229 21.03 -0.38 4.14
N LEU A 230 21.16 -0.78 5.41
CA LEU A 230 22.43 -0.90 6.10
C LEU A 230 22.97 -2.33 6.02
N TYR A 231 22.08 -3.31 6.12
CA TYR A 231 22.46 -4.72 6.14
C TYR A 231 21.56 -5.58 5.25
N VAL A 232 22.15 -6.13 4.19
CA VAL A 232 21.51 -7.12 3.32
C VAL A 232 22.15 -8.48 3.60
N VAL A 233 21.35 -9.41 4.11
CA VAL A 233 21.78 -10.80 4.36
C VAL A 233 22.22 -11.43 3.04
N LYS A 234 23.49 -11.83 2.95
CA LYS A 234 24.06 -12.47 1.74
C LYS A 234 23.47 -13.85 1.42
N SER A 235 22.86 -14.53 2.39
CA SER A 235 22.31 -15.88 2.22
C SER A 235 20.78 -15.89 2.17
N THR A 236 20.25 -15.98 0.95
CA THR A 236 18.81 -16.05 0.67
C THR A 236 18.13 -17.25 1.34
N SER A 237 18.79 -18.40 1.40
CA SER A 237 18.24 -19.62 2.01
C SER A 237 18.08 -19.49 3.53
N LYS A 238 19.06 -18.88 4.21
CA LYS A 238 18.97 -18.59 5.66
C LYS A 238 17.87 -17.57 5.96
N ALA A 239 17.70 -16.57 5.09
CA ALA A 239 16.59 -15.62 5.22
C ALA A 239 15.23 -16.31 5.07
N THR A 240 15.05 -17.20 4.09
CA THR A 240 13.81 -17.98 3.93
C THR A 240 13.53 -18.87 5.14
N TRP A 241 14.55 -19.50 5.74
CA TRP A 241 14.34 -20.31 6.95
C TRP A 241 13.88 -19.45 8.14
N GLY A 242 14.43 -18.24 8.30
CA GLY A 242 13.93 -17.28 9.29
C GLY A 242 12.48 -16.85 9.04
N CYS A 243 12.03 -16.80 7.77
CA CYS A 243 10.64 -16.53 7.41
C CYS A 243 9.71 -17.69 7.85
N VAL A 244 10.16 -18.93 7.70
CA VAL A 244 9.42 -20.13 8.11
C VAL A 244 9.31 -20.23 9.63
N ALA A 245 10.35 -19.81 10.37
CA ALA A 245 10.28 -19.71 11.83
C ALA A 245 9.14 -18.80 12.31
N ARG A 246 8.67 -17.86 11.49
CA ARG A 246 7.52 -17.01 11.79
C ARG A 246 6.20 -17.80 11.89
N LEU A 247 6.12 -19.01 11.33
CA LEU A 247 4.97 -19.89 11.52
C LEU A 247 4.82 -20.36 12.98
N LEU A 248 5.89 -20.34 13.78
CA LEU A 248 5.82 -20.62 15.23
C LEU A 248 4.98 -19.61 15.99
N PHE A 249 4.68 -18.44 15.42
CA PHE A 249 3.76 -17.49 16.05
C PHE A 249 2.32 -18.01 16.11
N TYR A 250 1.88 -18.87 15.17
CA TYR A 250 0.55 -19.48 15.26
C TYR A 250 0.35 -20.33 16.51
N PRO A 251 1.19 -21.36 16.80
CA PRO A 251 1.01 -22.18 18.00
C PRO A 251 1.19 -21.38 19.29
N LEU A 252 2.12 -20.42 19.31
CA LEU A 252 2.30 -19.51 20.46
C LEU A 252 1.06 -18.64 20.69
N PHE A 253 0.46 -18.12 19.61
CA PHE A 253 -0.73 -17.29 19.70
C PHE A 253 -1.96 -18.11 20.13
N THR A 254 -2.13 -19.32 19.61
CA THR A 254 -3.19 -20.23 20.06
C THR A 254 -3.00 -20.73 21.49
N ALA A 255 -1.78 -20.77 22.02
CA ALA A 255 -1.52 -21.13 23.41
C ALA A 255 -1.77 -19.97 24.40
N CYS A 256 -1.79 -18.73 23.91
CA CYS A 256 -2.07 -17.54 24.70
C CYS A 256 -3.54 -17.08 24.65
N LEU A 257 -4.33 -17.62 23.72
CA LEU A 257 -5.80 -17.49 23.64
C LEU A 257 -6.48 -18.46 24.61
#